data_AF-A0A9P6GW88-F1
#
_entry.id   AF-A0A9P6GW88-F1
#
_cell.length_a   1.000
_cell.length_b   1.000
_cell.length_c   1.000
_cell.angle_alpha   90.00
_cell.angle_beta   90.00
_cell.angle_gamma   90.00
#
_symmetry.space_group_name_H-M   'P 1'
#
loop_
_entity.id
_entity.type
_entity.pdbx_description
1 polymer ?
#
loop_
_entity_poly.entity_id
_entity_poly.type
_entity_poly.pdbx_seq_one_letter_code
_entity_poly.pdbx_strand_id
1 'polypeptide(L)'
;MRIDRLCKTSLNDANLFRDIDEHAISVINYHIGLIKLESEEFEKLDREIRQVLIKHQIHLQPGCKERLYLQRIELGRGLHSVEFKSESMLLQLYRSQNEAKHSTLRRAAILKNEMEWKSHLS
;
A
#
# COMPACT_ATOMS: atom_id res chain seq x y z
N MET A 1 3.45 -9.52 12.98
CA MET A 1 2.66 -8.65 12.08
C MET A 1 1.17 -8.74 12.39
N ARG A 2 0.42 -7.66 12.19
CA ARG A 2 -1.05 -7.63 12.35
C ARG A 2 -1.75 -8.66 11.44
N ILE A 3 -1.18 -8.92 10.26
CA ILE A 3 -1.65 -9.94 9.31
C ILE A 3 -1.67 -11.34 9.94
N ASP A 4 -0.65 -11.74 10.71
CA ASP A 4 -0.61 -13.06 11.36
C ASP A 4 -1.79 -13.29 12.32
N ARG A 5 -2.29 -12.21 12.97
CA ARG A 5 -3.48 -12.28 13.83
C ARG A 5 -4.76 -12.39 13.01
N LEU A 6 -4.85 -11.66 11.89
CA LEU A 6 -6.00 -11.72 10.97
C LEU A 6 -6.10 -13.10 10.32
N CYS A 7 -4.99 -13.70 9.91
CA CYS A 7 -4.95 -15.04 9.32
C CYS A 7 -5.43 -16.17 10.27
N LYS A 8 -5.45 -15.93 11.59
CA LYS A 8 -5.96 -16.89 12.59
C LYS A 8 -7.46 -16.78 12.84
N THR A 9 -8.12 -15.78 12.25
CA THR A 9 -9.57 -15.61 12.38
C THR A 9 -10.31 -16.59 11.47
N SER A 10 -11.53 -16.98 11.84
CA SER A 10 -12.39 -17.87 11.04
C SER A 10 -13.15 -17.13 9.93
N LEU A 11 -12.52 -16.12 9.32
CA LEU A 11 -13.10 -15.37 8.20
C LEU A 11 -12.99 -16.16 6.90
N ASN A 12 -13.97 -16.00 6.01
CA ASN A 12 -13.83 -16.50 4.65
C ASN A 12 -12.74 -15.71 3.89
N ASP A 13 -12.18 -16.30 2.83
CA ASP A 13 -11.10 -15.67 2.05
C ASP A 13 -11.43 -14.24 1.62
N ALA A 14 -12.68 -13.96 1.23
CA ALA A 14 -13.06 -12.64 0.72
C ALA A 14 -12.99 -11.57 1.81
N ASN A 15 -13.53 -11.89 2.98
CA ASN A 15 -13.49 -11.03 4.16
C ASN A 15 -12.07 -10.91 4.71
N LEU A 16 -11.29 -11.99 4.67
CA LEU A 16 -9.92 -11.97 5.16
C LEU A 16 -9.03 -11.00 4.35
N PHE A 17 -9.08 -11.04 3.02
CA PHE A 17 -8.31 -10.11 2.19
C PHE A 17 -8.75 -8.67 2.41
N ARG A 18 -10.06 -8.42 2.47
CA ARG A 18 -10.61 -7.09 2.78
C ARG A 18 -10.13 -6.57 4.14
N ASP A 19 -10.15 -7.39 5.17
CA ASP A 19 -9.70 -7.00 6.51
C ASP A 19 -8.17 -6.77 6.54
N ILE A 20 -7.38 -7.55 5.80
CA ILE A 20 -5.93 -7.32 5.64
C ILE A 20 -5.69 -5.95 4.98
N ASP A 21 -6.43 -5.64 3.92
CA ASP A 21 -6.30 -4.38 3.22
C ASP A 21 -6.67 -3.17 4.09
N GLU A 22 -7.80 -3.29 4.80
CA GLU A 22 -8.37 -2.22 5.61
C GLU A 22 -7.62 -2.01 6.93
N HIS A 23 -7.04 -3.07 7.52
CA HIS A 23 -6.47 -2.98 8.87
C HIS A 23 -4.96 -3.16 8.92
N ALA A 24 -4.35 -3.88 7.98
CA ALA A 24 -2.91 -4.08 7.96
C ALA A 24 -2.22 -3.21 6.90
N ILE A 25 -2.68 -3.26 5.64
CA ILE A 25 -2.04 -2.50 4.55
C ILE A 25 -2.34 -1.00 4.67
N SER A 26 -3.53 -0.62 5.14
CA SER A 26 -3.86 0.79 5.40
C SER A 26 -2.92 1.51 6.37
N VAL A 27 -2.17 0.78 7.21
CA VAL A 27 -1.18 1.37 8.12
C VAL A 27 -0.07 2.10 7.35
N ILE A 28 0.23 1.64 6.14
CA ILE A 28 1.24 2.23 5.26
C ILE A 28 0.84 3.65 4.88
N ASN A 29 -0.46 3.96 4.84
CA ASN A 29 -0.97 5.30 4.54
C ASN A 29 -0.41 6.39 5.46
N TYR A 30 -0.08 6.06 6.71
CA TYR A 30 0.48 7.01 7.68
C TYR A 30 1.99 7.24 7.50
N HIS A 31 2.67 6.34 6.81
CA HIS A 31 4.12 6.35 6.66
C HIS A 31 4.55 6.90 5.29
N ILE A 32 3.69 6.74 4.28
CA ILE A 32 3.89 7.27 2.93
C ILE A 32 4.02 8.80 2.98
N GLY A 33 5.10 9.32 2.41
CA GLY A 33 5.41 10.75 2.37
C GLY A 33 6.10 11.29 3.63
N LEU A 34 6.16 10.51 4.72
CA LEU A 34 6.97 10.84 5.91
C LEU A 34 8.33 10.14 5.88
N ILE A 35 8.35 8.88 5.42
CA ILE A 35 9.54 8.04 5.38
C ILE A 35 9.95 7.79 3.94
N LYS A 36 11.26 7.89 3.68
CA LYS A 36 11.88 7.53 2.40
C LYS A 36 12.04 6.04 2.26
N LEU A 37 10.98 5.41 1.74
CA LEU A 37 10.98 4.00 1.38
C LEU A 37 11.41 3.84 -0.07
N GLU A 38 12.33 2.91 -0.32
CA GLU A 38 12.75 2.52 -1.67
C GLU A 38 11.94 1.30 -2.17
N SER A 39 11.95 1.05 -3.49
CA SER A 39 11.25 -0.09 -4.10
C SER A 39 11.65 -1.43 -3.48
N GLU A 40 12.91 -1.60 -3.09
CA GLU A 40 13.39 -2.82 -2.42
C GLU A 40 12.72 -3.05 -1.06
N GLU A 41 12.42 -1.98 -0.31
CA GLU A 41 11.75 -2.08 0.97
C GLU A 41 10.27 -2.45 0.80
N PHE A 42 9.61 -1.91 -0.23
CA PHE A 42 8.25 -2.32 -0.58
C PHE A 42 8.19 -3.78 -1.03
N GLU A 43 9.13 -4.23 -1.85
CA GLU A 43 9.21 -5.63 -2.27
C GLU A 43 9.46 -6.56 -1.08
N LYS A 44 10.35 -6.16 -0.16
CA LYS A 44 10.61 -6.91 1.07
C LYS A 44 9.34 -7.04 1.92
N LEU A 45 8.63 -5.95 2.13
CA LEU A 45 7.37 -5.94 2.89
C LEU A 45 6.33 -6.86 2.23
N ASP A 46 6.18 -6.75 0.91
CA ASP A 46 5.26 -7.57 0.14
C ASP A 46 5.63 -9.07 0.20
N ARG A 47 6.92 -9.40 0.14
CA ARG A 47 7.42 -10.77 0.35
C ARG A 47 7.09 -11.30 1.75
N GLU A 48 7.25 -10.47 2.79
CA GLU A 48 6.89 -10.85 4.16
C GLU A 48 5.38 -11.10 4.31
N ILE A 49 4.54 -10.28 3.70
CA ILE A 49 3.08 -10.50 3.64
C ILE A 49 2.78 -11.85 3.00
N ARG A 50 3.37 -12.14 1.83
CA ARG A 50 3.17 -13.41 1.12
C ARG A 50 3.65 -14.61 1.94
N GLN A 51 4.78 -14.52 2.63
CA GLN A 51 5.26 -15.58 3.52
C GLN A 51 4.28 -15.88 4.65
N VAL A 52 3.67 -14.86 5.26
CA VAL A 52 2.63 -15.05 6.28
C VAL A 52 1.41 -15.75 5.69
N LEU A 53 0.94 -15.34 4.50
CA LEU A 53 -0.19 -15.98 3.83
C LEU A 53 0.07 -17.45 3.49
N ILE A 54 1.30 -17.78 3.06
CA ILE A 54 1.73 -19.16 2.77
C ILE A 54 1.79 -19.99 4.06
N LYS A 55 2.34 -19.43 5.14
CA LYS A 55 2.41 -20.10 6.44
C LYS A 55 1.02 -20.53 6.94
N HIS A 56 0.01 -19.68 6.73
CA HIS A 56 -1.38 -19.94 7.13
C HIS A 56 -2.19 -20.68 6.06
N GLN A 57 -1.57 -21.16 4.97
CA GLN A 57 -2.22 -21.90 3.88
C GLN A 57 -3.34 -21.13 3.16
N ILE A 58 -3.36 -19.79 3.27
CA ILE A 58 -4.33 -18.92 2.57
C ILE A 58 -3.94 -18.75 1.10
N HIS A 59 -2.64 -18.69 0.84
CA HIS A 59 -2.06 -18.67 -0.50
C HIS A 59 -1.04 -19.79 -0.60
N LEU A 60 -1.07 -20.56 -1.69
CA LEU A 60 -0.10 -21.62 -1.90
C LEU A 60 1.17 -21.05 -2.53
N GLN A 61 2.34 -21.58 -2.16
CA GLN A 61 3.62 -21.17 -2.74
C GLN A 61 3.69 -21.29 -4.28
N PRO A 62 3.15 -22.34 -4.94
CA PRO A 62 3.06 -22.39 -6.41
C PRO A 62 1.93 -21.53 -6.99
N GLY A 63 1.26 -20.71 -6.15
CA GLY A 63 0.18 -19.83 -6.58
C GLY A 63 0.68 -18.70 -7.49
N CYS A 64 -0.18 -18.28 -8.41
CA CYS A 64 0.08 -17.12 -9.26
C CYS A 64 0.12 -15.83 -8.42
N LYS A 65 1.26 -15.14 -8.47
CA LYS A 65 1.52 -13.88 -7.76
C LYS A 65 0.58 -12.79 -8.27
N GLU A 66 0.39 -12.70 -9.57
CA GLU A 66 -0.42 -11.68 -10.24
C GLU A 66 -1.88 -11.78 -9.80
N ARG A 67 -2.40 -13.02 -9.70
CA ARG A 67 -3.76 -13.28 -9.23
C ARG A 67 -3.98 -12.84 -7.78
N LEU A 68 -2.94 -12.80 -6.95
CA LEU A 68 -3.05 -12.34 -5.56
C LEU A 68 -3.49 -10.87 -5.51
N TYR A 69 -2.92 -10.04 -6.39
CA TYR A 69 -3.17 -8.59 -6.40
C TYR A 69 -4.33 -8.16 -7.28
N LEU A 70 -4.71 -9.00 -8.24
CA LEU A 70 -5.85 -8.73 -9.12
C LEU A 70 -7.16 -8.65 -8.32
N GLN A 71 -8.09 -7.79 -8.75
CA GLN A 71 -9.35 -7.63 -8.06
C GLN A 71 -10.19 -8.92 -8.14
N ARG A 72 -11.06 -9.14 -7.14
CA ARG A 72 -11.93 -10.33 -7.14
C ARG A 72 -12.94 -10.36 -8.28
N ILE A 73 -13.41 -9.19 -8.73
CA ILE A 73 -14.29 -9.08 -9.91
C ILE A 73 -13.58 -9.54 -11.19
N GLU A 74 -12.25 -9.48 -11.21
CA GLU A 74 -11.38 -9.94 -12.29
C GLU A 74 -10.80 -11.34 -12.01
N LEU A 75 -11.49 -12.15 -11.18
CA LEU A 75 -11.08 -13.52 -10.79
C LEU A 75 -9.80 -13.60 -9.92
N GLY A 76 -9.34 -12.47 -9.40
CA GLY A 76 -8.22 -12.36 -8.48
C GLY A 76 -8.56 -12.69 -7.02
N ARG A 77 -7.65 -12.33 -6.10
CA ARG A 77 -7.84 -12.46 -4.64
C ARG A 77 -8.13 -11.12 -3.96
N GLY A 78 -7.72 -10.02 -4.58
CA GLY A 78 -8.04 -8.66 -4.17
C GLY A 78 -7.12 -8.07 -3.10
N LEU A 79 -5.94 -8.64 -2.86
CA LEU A 79 -4.96 -8.05 -1.94
C LEU A 79 -4.33 -6.81 -2.59
N HIS A 80 -4.21 -5.68 -1.88
CA HIS A 80 -3.49 -4.55 -2.46
C HIS A 80 -1.98 -4.80 -2.48
N SER A 81 -1.35 -4.53 -3.63
CA SER A 81 0.10 -4.39 -3.69
C SER A 81 0.51 -3.15 -2.90
N VAL A 82 1.41 -3.33 -1.95
CA VAL A 82 1.91 -2.24 -1.11
C VAL A 82 2.59 -1.15 -1.95
N GLU A 83 3.44 -1.57 -2.89
CA GLU A 83 4.16 -0.68 -3.79
C GLU A 83 3.18 0.16 -4.62
N PHE A 84 2.27 -0.50 -5.33
CA PHE A 84 1.29 0.18 -6.17
C PHE A 84 0.38 1.12 -5.38
N LYS A 85 -0.05 0.69 -4.18
CA LYS A 85 -0.83 1.54 -3.28
C LYS A 85 -0.04 2.78 -2.87
N SER A 86 1.24 2.63 -2.55
CA SER A 86 2.09 3.75 -2.13
C SER A 86 2.30 4.76 -3.25
N GLU A 87 2.55 4.28 -4.47
CA GLU A 87 2.70 5.12 -5.66
C GLU A 87 1.41 5.89 -5.97
N SER A 88 0.27 5.19 -5.95
CA SER A 88 -1.05 5.80 -6.15
C SER A 88 -1.34 6.91 -5.14
N MET A 89 -1.00 6.67 -3.87
CA MET A 89 -1.17 7.65 -2.79
C MET A 89 -0.27 8.87 -2.97
N LEU A 90 1.02 8.69 -3.31
CA LEU A 90 1.94 9.81 -3.56
C LEU A 90 1.48 10.64 -4.76
N LEU A 91 1.05 9.99 -5.84
CA LEU A 91 0.52 10.67 -7.02
C LEU A 91 -0.75 11.47 -6.68
N GLN A 92 -1.66 10.90 -5.88
CA GLN A 92 -2.86 11.60 -5.44
C GLN A 92 -2.52 12.80 -4.56
N LEU A 93 -1.58 12.65 -3.62
CA LEU A 93 -1.08 13.74 -2.80
C LEU A 93 -0.52 14.87 -3.67
N TYR A 94 0.37 14.54 -4.62
CA TYR A 94 0.95 15.49 -5.56
C TYR A 94 -0.12 16.28 -6.34
N ARG A 95 -1.10 15.58 -6.93
CA ARG A 95 -2.20 16.19 -7.69
C ARG A 95 -3.00 17.15 -6.81
N SER A 96 -3.41 16.69 -5.62
CA SER A 96 -4.21 17.50 -4.69
C SER A 96 -3.49 18.77 -4.24
N GLN A 97 -2.16 18.71 -4.04
CA GLN A 97 -1.38 19.87 -3.67
C GLN A 97 -1.27 20.85 -4.85
N ASN A 98 -1.01 20.35 -6.06
CA ASN A 98 -0.90 21.19 -7.25
C ASN A 98 -2.19 21.92 -7.59
N GLU A 99 -3.34 21.24 -7.54
CA GLU A 99 -4.65 21.87 -7.71
C GLU A 99 -4.90 22.96 -6.67
N ALA A 100 -4.44 22.74 -5.44
CA ALA A 100 -4.61 23.65 -4.33
C ALA A 100 -3.44 24.66 -4.14
N LYS A 101 -2.50 24.76 -5.08
CA LYS A 101 -1.25 25.53 -4.94
C LYS A 101 -1.49 27.00 -4.60
N HIS A 102 -2.55 27.57 -5.16
CA HIS A 102 -2.93 28.98 -4.95
C HIS A 102 -3.99 29.18 -3.87
N SER A 103 -4.43 28.11 -3.19
CA SER A 103 -5.48 28.22 -2.16
C SER A 103 -5.01 28.93 -0.88
N THR A 104 -3.75 28.70 -0.46
CA THR A 104 -3.18 29.29 0.75
C THR A 104 -1.66 29.48 0.62
N LEU A 105 -1.12 30.51 1.28
CA LEU A 105 0.32 30.78 1.34
C LEU A 105 1.10 29.59 1.94
N ARG A 106 0.53 28.92 2.95
CA ARG A 106 1.15 27.75 3.59
C ARG A 106 1.35 26.61 2.58
N ARG A 107 0.34 26.29 1.77
CA ARG A 107 0.44 25.22 0.76
C ARG A 107 1.44 25.56 -0.35
N ALA A 108 1.47 26.81 -0.79
CA ALA A 108 2.46 27.27 -1.76
C ALA A 108 3.90 27.12 -1.24
N ALA A 109 4.14 27.44 0.03
CA ALA A 109 5.45 27.29 0.67
C ALA A 109 5.88 25.82 0.80
N ILE A 110 4.95 24.93 1.19
CA ILE A 110 5.21 23.47 1.26
C ILE A 110 5.61 22.94 -0.12
N LEU A 111 4.80 23.21 -1.14
CA LEU A 111 5.10 22.75 -2.51
C LEU A 111 6.44 23.25 -3.04
N LYS A 112 6.79 24.51 -2.75
CA LYS A 112 8.08 25.06 -3.14
C LYS A 112 9.24 24.30 -2.45
N ASN A 113 9.10 24.02 -1.16
CA ASN A 113 10.10 23.26 -0.41
C ASN A 113 10.26 21.83 -0.94
N GLU A 114 9.14 21.13 -1.18
CA GLU A 114 9.14 19.77 -1.73
C GLU A 114 9.88 19.69 -3.09
N MET A 115 9.66 20.68 -3.98
CA MET A 115 10.33 20.77 -5.28
C MET A 115 11.84 21.06 -5.16
N GLU A 116 12.26 21.84 -4.16
CA GLU A 116 13.67 22.20 -3.93
C GLU A 116 14.48 21.04 -3.33
N TRP A 117 13.89 20.27 -2.42
CA TRP A 117 14.57 19.20 -1.68
C TRP A 117 14.61 17.85 -2.41
N LYS A 118 14.01 17.76 -3.59
CA LYS A 118 13.84 16.52 -4.34
C LYS A 118 13.34 15.34 -3.48
N SER A 119 12.24 15.59 -2.77
CA SER A 119 11.63 14.62 -1.85
C SER A 119 10.91 13.49 -2.62
N HIS A 120 10.01 12.78 -1.93
CA HIS A 120 9.15 11.73 -2.49
C HIS A 120 8.27 12.13 -3.68
N LEU A 121 8.17 13.43 -3.97
CA LEU A 121 7.25 13.99 -4.96
C LEU A 121 7.96 14.50 -6.23
N SER A 122 9.29 14.44 -6.30
CA SER A 122 10.09 14.98 -7.42
C SER A 122 10.78 13.92 -8.27
#